data_AF-A0A6F8TRY0-F1
#
_entry.id   AF-A0A6F8TRY0-F1
#
_cell.length_a   1.000
_cell.length_b   1.000
_cell.length_c   1.000
_cell.angle_alpha   90.00
_cell.angle_beta   90.00
_cell.angle_gamma   90.00
#
_symmetry.space_group_name_H-M   'P 1'
#
loop_
_entity.id
_entity.type
_entity.pdbx_description
1 polymer ?
#
loop_
_entity_poly.entity_id
_entity_poly.type
_entity_poly.pdbx_seq_one_letter_code
_entity_poly.pdbx_strand_id
1 'polypeptide(L)'
;MKKLFIVLIMLTSLAACSVNQSFEDFFHERMERHAKEYEPEVKYAYSLVHHEENVVTDHDAVAIITEHNLQGDQIFIAYIKKENGVWEWKQTRGAEWGTPVQWSAMHQEPYIFSGAISDPTIQQVHVGGKQANIIDVADGKRFWYEISSEPSQEVKVTRADGSEEVLEEIDEEMLKDWEGKDGE
;
A
#
# COMPACT_ATOMS: atom_id res chain seq x y z
N MET A 1 25.68 64.99 23.63
CA MET A 1 25.99 63.61 24.06
C MET A 1 24.73 62.78 23.82
N LYS A 2 24.69 61.96 22.76
CA LYS A 2 24.70 60.48 22.82
C LYS A 2 23.57 59.96 23.76
N LYS A 3 22.53 59.22 23.36
CA LYS A 3 22.40 58.25 22.27
C LYS A 3 20.94 58.06 21.83
N LEU A 4 20.81 57.86 20.53
CA LEU A 4 19.76 57.20 19.77
C LEU A 4 19.49 55.77 20.33
N PHE A 5 18.24 55.36 20.48
CA PHE A 5 17.85 53.94 20.47
C PHE A 5 16.58 53.78 19.64
N ILE A 6 16.80 53.51 18.36
CA ILE A 6 15.83 53.01 17.41
C ILE A 6 15.51 51.58 17.86
N VAL A 7 14.27 51.33 18.29
CA VAL A 7 13.77 49.97 18.49
C VAL A 7 13.45 49.43 17.09
N LEU A 8 14.47 48.77 16.52
CA LEU A 8 14.38 48.04 15.26
C LEU A 8 13.43 46.85 15.46
N ILE A 9 12.28 46.90 14.77
CA ILE A 9 11.35 45.78 14.67
C ILE A 9 12.11 44.63 14.00
N MET A 10 12.54 43.63 14.77
CA MET A 10 12.94 42.34 14.22
C MET A 10 11.65 41.64 13.74
N LEU A 11 11.29 41.86 12.47
CA LEU A 11 10.55 40.86 11.72
C LEU A 11 11.49 39.64 11.61
N THR A 12 11.42 38.74 12.58
CA THR A 12 11.94 37.39 12.40
C THR A 12 11.02 36.72 11.40
N SER A 13 11.36 36.84 10.12
CA SER A 13 10.89 35.95 9.08
C SER A 13 11.31 34.54 9.52
N LEU A 14 10.41 33.84 10.20
CA LEU A 14 10.40 32.39 10.24
C LEU A 14 10.21 31.98 8.78
N ALA A 15 11.31 31.91 8.03
CA ALA A 15 11.38 31.05 6.88
C ALA A 15 11.17 29.64 7.45
N ALA A 16 9.90 29.23 7.56
CA ALA A 16 9.57 27.84 7.59
C ALA A 16 10.18 27.30 6.29
N CYS A 17 11.33 26.66 6.40
CA CYS A 17 11.80 25.79 5.35
C CYS A 17 10.64 24.81 5.15
N SER A 18 9.82 25.02 4.13
CA SER A 18 8.94 23.99 3.62
C SER A 18 9.89 22.97 3.01
N VAL A 19 10.46 22.11 3.86
CA VAL A 19 11.25 20.98 3.41
C VAL A 19 10.27 20.18 2.55
N ASN A 20 10.51 20.23 1.25
CA ASN A 20 9.73 19.45 0.31
C ASN A 20 10.12 17.99 0.54
N GLN A 21 9.43 17.33 1.47
CA GLN A 21 9.70 15.96 1.87
C GLN A 21 9.48 15.05 0.66
N SER A 22 10.46 14.18 0.39
CA SER A 22 10.31 13.15 -0.62
C SER A 22 9.27 12.11 -0.17
N PHE A 23 8.75 11.33 -1.11
CA PHE A 23 7.85 10.24 -0.78
C PHE A 23 8.53 9.23 0.18
N GLU A 24 9.75 8.79 -0.14
CA GLU A 24 10.48 7.80 0.67
C GLU A 24 10.76 8.31 2.09
N ASP A 25 11.17 9.57 2.26
CA ASP A 25 11.39 10.16 3.59
C ASP A 25 10.11 10.14 4.43
N PHE A 26 8.98 10.54 3.82
CA PHE A 26 7.67 10.48 4.48
C PHE A 26 7.31 9.04 4.85
N PHE A 27 7.49 8.11 3.92
CA PHE A 27 7.18 6.71 4.10
C PHE A 27 7.96 6.12 5.28
N HIS A 28 9.29 6.24 5.26
CA HIS A 28 10.13 5.70 6.33
C HIS A 28 9.84 6.35 7.68
N GLU A 29 9.64 7.67 7.75
CA GLU A 29 9.25 8.34 8.99
C GLU A 29 7.92 7.81 9.53
N ARG A 30 6.94 7.56 8.65
CA ARG A 30 5.63 7.02 9.03
C ARG A 30 5.75 5.60 9.56
N MET A 31 6.51 4.75 8.88
CA MET A 31 6.73 3.35 9.27
C MET A 31 7.52 3.24 10.58
N GLU A 32 8.54 4.08 10.80
CA GLU A 32 9.27 4.13 12.06
C GLU A 32 8.40 4.61 13.23
N ARG A 33 7.43 5.50 12.98
CA ARG A 33 6.46 5.91 13.99
C ARG A 33 5.52 4.76 14.34
N HIS A 34 5.00 4.07 13.33
CA HIS A 34 4.15 2.89 13.51
C HIS A 34 4.89 1.79 14.27
N ALA A 35 6.16 1.52 13.95
CA ALA A 35 6.99 0.53 14.63
C ALA A 35 7.06 0.73 16.16
N LYS A 36 6.98 2.00 16.63
CA LYS A 36 7.02 2.34 18.06
C LYS A 36 5.71 2.05 18.79
N GLU A 37 4.63 1.75 18.07
CA GLU A 37 3.32 1.39 18.63
C GLU A 37 3.27 -0.10 19.03
N TYR A 38 4.21 -0.91 18.54
CA TYR A 38 4.34 -2.31 18.93
C TYR A 38 5.16 -2.49 20.22
N GLU A 39 4.78 -3.49 21.01
CA GLU A 39 5.56 -3.92 22.17
C GLU A 39 6.95 -4.43 21.73
N PRO A 40 8.03 -4.22 22.52
CA PRO A 40 9.39 -4.60 22.13
C PRO A 40 9.59 -6.09 21.80
N GLU A 41 8.72 -6.96 22.32
CA GLU A 41 8.74 -8.40 22.05
C GLU A 41 8.25 -8.73 20.63
N VAL A 42 7.45 -7.85 20.03
CA VAL A 42 7.08 -7.93 18.61
C VAL A 42 8.30 -7.49 17.82
N LYS A 43 8.90 -8.44 17.09
CA LYS A 43 10.02 -8.15 16.18
C LYS A 43 9.52 -7.46 14.91
N TYR A 44 8.88 -6.31 15.07
CA TYR A 44 8.32 -5.57 13.94
C TYR A 44 9.42 -5.24 12.93
N ALA A 45 9.18 -5.60 11.68
CA ALA A 45 10.04 -5.25 10.56
C ALA A 45 9.17 -4.91 9.36
N TYR A 46 9.64 -3.99 8.52
CA TYR A 46 8.97 -3.64 7.28
C TYR A 46 9.97 -3.53 6.14
N SER A 47 9.48 -3.65 4.91
CA SER A 47 10.24 -3.37 3.69
C SER A 47 9.34 -2.68 2.66
N LEU A 48 9.84 -1.62 2.03
CA LEU A 48 9.24 -1.04 0.84
C LEU A 48 9.64 -1.91 -0.36
N VAL A 49 8.70 -2.73 -0.83
CA VAL A 49 8.93 -3.67 -1.95
C VAL A 49 8.89 -2.93 -3.28
N HIS A 50 7.95 -2.02 -3.42
CA HIS A 50 7.73 -1.24 -4.63
C HIS A 50 7.03 0.07 -4.29
N HIS A 51 7.27 1.10 -5.08
CA HIS A 51 6.44 2.29 -5.10
C HIS A 51 6.40 2.89 -6.50
N GLU A 52 5.33 3.61 -6.77
CA GLU A 52 5.16 4.40 -7.99
C GLU A 52 4.52 5.74 -7.61
N GLU A 53 5.13 6.84 -8.05
CA GLU A 53 4.59 8.19 -7.88
C GLU A 53 3.85 8.61 -9.16
N ASN A 54 2.83 9.45 -9.00
CA ASN A 54 1.99 10.00 -10.05
C ASN A 54 1.10 8.96 -10.75
N VAL A 55 0.49 8.06 -9.97
CA VAL A 55 -0.27 6.94 -10.49
C VAL A 55 -1.69 7.31 -10.93
N VAL A 56 -2.34 8.27 -10.26
CA VAL A 56 -3.67 8.77 -10.65
C VAL A 56 -3.62 10.27 -10.92
N THR A 57 -2.79 11.00 -10.18
CA THR A 57 -2.58 12.45 -10.31
C THR A 57 -1.11 12.79 -10.08
N ASP A 58 -0.63 13.96 -10.51
CA ASP A 58 0.78 14.39 -10.38
C ASP A 58 1.31 14.52 -8.92
N HIS A 59 0.50 14.15 -7.93
CA HIS A 59 0.73 14.35 -6.50
C HIS A 59 0.24 13.16 -5.67
N ASP A 60 0.36 11.95 -6.19
CA ASP A 60 0.04 10.74 -5.43
C ASP A 60 1.06 9.63 -5.63
N ALA A 61 0.91 8.57 -4.85
CA ALA A 61 1.76 7.40 -4.92
C ALA A 61 1.03 6.15 -4.44
N VAL A 62 1.48 5.01 -4.95
CA VAL A 62 1.23 3.71 -4.32
C VAL A 62 2.50 3.18 -3.70
N ALA A 63 2.36 2.47 -2.58
CA ALA A 63 3.46 1.80 -1.89
C ALA A 63 3.06 0.35 -1.63
N ILE A 64 3.93 -0.60 -1.96
CA ILE A 64 3.76 -2.01 -1.62
C ILE A 64 4.76 -2.37 -0.55
N ILE A 65 4.25 -2.92 0.54
CA ILE A 65 4.94 -3.01 1.81
C ILE A 65 4.80 -4.43 2.32
N THR A 66 5.90 -5.06 2.70
CA THR A 66 5.83 -6.26 3.52
C THR A 66 6.07 -5.88 4.97
N GLU A 67 5.27 -6.43 5.87
CA GLU A 67 5.47 -6.30 7.31
C GLU A 67 5.62 -7.68 7.95
N HIS A 68 6.48 -7.77 8.96
CA HIS A 68 6.48 -8.85 9.93
C HIS A 68 5.93 -8.29 11.24
N ASN A 69 4.75 -8.74 11.66
CA ASN A 69 4.10 -8.27 12.89
C ASN A 69 3.54 -9.46 13.70
N LEU A 70 2.65 -9.19 14.66
CA LEU A 70 2.03 -10.23 15.50
C LEU A 70 1.27 -11.32 14.73
N GLN A 71 0.81 -11.01 13.52
CA GLN A 71 0.09 -11.93 12.63
C GLN A 71 1.02 -12.64 11.65
N GLY A 72 2.34 -12.44 11.75
CA GLY A 72 3.34 -13.00 10.85
C GLY A 72 3.67 -12.09 9.67
N ASP A 73 4.08 -12.70 8.55
CA ASP A 73 4.45 -11.98 7.33
C ASP A 73 3.19 -11.60 6.55
N GLN A 74 2.99 -10.30 6.32
CA GLN A 74 1.87 -9.75 5.57
C GLN A 74 2.37 -8.84 4.46
N ILE A 75 1.54 -8.63 3.44
CA ILE A 75 1.80 -7.66 2.39
C ILE A 75 0.64 -6.69 2.26
N PHE A 76 0.97 -5.42 2.05
CA PHE A 76 0.01 -4.33 1.97
C PHE A 76 0.28 -3.50 0.71
N ILE A 77 -0.79 -2.91 0.20
CA ILE A 77 -0.72 -1.78 -0.73
C ILE A 77 -1.33 -0.55 -0.06
N ALA A 78 -0.62 0.56 -0.13
CA ALA A 78 -1.04 1.84 0.40
C ALA A 78 -1.22 2.85 -0.73
N TYR A 79 -2.25 3.69 -0.62
CA TYR A 79 -2.43 4.86 -1.47
C TYR A 79 -2.18 6.12 -0.66
N ILE A 80 -1.29 6.97 -1.17
CA ILE A 80 -0.74 8.13 -0.49
C ILE A 80 -0.90 9.34 -1.41
N LYS A 81 -1.38 10.47 -0.88
CA LYS A 81 -1.56 11.72 -1.63
C LYS A 81 -0.75 12.85 -1.04
N LYS A 82 -0.22 13.73 -1.87
CA LYS A 82 0.43 14.97 -1.46
C LYS A 82 -0.56 16.13 -1.54
N GLU A 83 -1.04 16.56 -0.38
CA GLU A 83 -1.99 17.67 -0.26
C GLU A 83 -1.30 18.87 0.39
N ASN A 84 -1.39 20.04 -0.24
CA ASN A 84 -0.73 21.26 0.23
C ASN A 84 0.78 21.11 0.48
N GLY A 85 1.44 20.25 -0.30
CA GLY A 85 2.87 19.96 -0.19
C GLY A 85 3.24 18.93 0.88
N VAL A 86 2.27 18.32 1.55
CA VAL A 86 2.46 17.32 2.61
C VAL A 86 1.90 15.98 2.16
N TRP A 87 2.66 14.91 2.32
CA TRP A 87 2.20 13.56 2.04
C TRP A 87 1.25 13.08 3.13
N GLU A 88 0.17 12.42 2.72
CA GLU A 88 -0.87 11.90 3.58
C GLU A 88 -1.24 10.48 3.18
N TRP A 89 -1.31 9.60 4.17
CA TRP A 89 -1.75 8.22 3.99
C TRP A 89 -3.27 8.17 3.87
N LYS A 90 -3.80 7.78 2.72
CA LYS A 90 -5.26 7.82 2.47
C LYS A 90 -5.92 6.48 2.69
N GLN A 91 -5.35 5.41 2.16
CA GLN A 91 -5.96 4.07 2.21
C GLN A 91 -4.87 2.99 2.28
N THR A 92 -5.19 1.86 2.91
CA THR A 92 -4.38 0.64 2.89
C THR A 92 -5.29 -0.56 2.64
N ARG A 93 -4.77 -1.56 1.93
CA ARG A 93 -5.37 -2.89 1.88
C ARG A 93 -4.27 -3.94 2.08
N GLY A 94 -4.56 -4.96 2.87
CA GLY A 94 -3.67 -6.10 3.08
C GLY A 94 -4.08 -7.29 2.23
N ALA A 95 -3.12 -8.19 1.98
CA ALA A 95 -3.37 -9.53 1.48
C ALA A 95 -2.56 -10.53 2.28
N GLU A 96 -3.14 -11.72 2.48
CA GLU A 96 -2.46 -12.83 3.12
C GLU A 96 -1.80 -13.74 2.09
N TRP A 97 -0.74 -14.42 2.53
CA TRP A 97 -0.09 -15.45 1.74
C TRP A 97 -0.77 -16.81 1.99
N GLY A 98 -0.70 -17.74 1.03
CA GLY A 98 -1.08 -19.15 1.28
C GLY A 98 -2.36 -19.64 0.59
N THR A 99 -2.91 -18.88 -0.35
CA THR A 99 -4.01 -19.30 -1.23
C THR A 99 -3.68 -18.95 -2.69
N PRO A 100 -4.28 -19.63 -3.69
CA PRO A 100 -3.86 -19.49 -5.09
C PRO A 100 -3.87 -18.04 -5.57
N VAL A 101 -4.99 -17.33 -5.37
CA VAL A 101 -5.13 -15.86 -5.40
C VAL A 101 -6.28 -15.44 -4.49
N GLN A 102 -5.98 -14.54 -3.57
CA GLN A 102 -6.96 -13.84 -2.74
C GLN A 102 -6.95 -12.37 -3.15
N TRP A 103 -8.11 -11.78 -3.45
CA TRP A 103 -8.19 -10.39 -3.87
C TRP A 103 -9.27 -9.60 -3.16
N SER A 104 -9.03 -8.29 -3.08
CA SER A 104 -9.99 -7.32 -2.60
C SER A 104 -9.69 -5.92 -3.15
N ALA A 105 -10.62 -4.99 -2.94
CA ALA A 105 -10.46 -3.61 -3.34
C ALA A 105 -10.40 -2.62 -2.16
N MET A 106 -9.75 -1.48 -2.38
CA MET A 106 -9.97 -0.27 -1.58
C MET A 106 -11.42 0.22 -1.73
N HIS A 107 -11.93 0.94 -0.72
CA HIS A 107 -13.36 1.27 -0.64
C HIS A 107 -13.68 2.71 -1.11
N GLN A 108 -12.67 3.51 -1.46
CA GLN A 108 -12.83 4.87 -1.99
C GLN A 108 -11.95 5.06 -3.22
N GLU A 109 -12.34 6.01 -4.07
CA GLU A 109 -11.57 6.38 -5.25
C GLU A 109 -10.17 6.94 -4.87
N PRO A 110 -9.09 6.49 -5.54
CA PRO A 110 -9.07 5.47 -6.58
C PRO A 110 -9.26 4.05 -6.00
N TYR A 111 -10.08 3.25 -6.68
CA TYR A 111 -10.32 1.87 -6.28
C TYR A 111 -9.11 1.03 -6.71
N ILE A 112 -8.31 0.62 -5.73
CA ILE A 112 -7.14 -0.24 -5.96
C ILE A 112 -7.55 -1.67 -5.67
N PHE A 113 -7.62 -2.48 -6.73
CA PHE A 113 -7.79 -3.92 -6.68
C PHE A 113 -6.43 -4.54 -6.48
N SER A 114 -6.30 -5.48 -5.56
CA SER A 114 -5.00 -6.09 -5.27
C SER A 114 -5.12 -7.47 -4.65
N GLY A 115 -4.04 -8.24 -4.76
CA GLY A 115 -3.98 -9.57 -4.18
C GLY A 115 -2.59 -10.21 -4.20
N ALA A 116 -2.42 -11.19 -3.33
CA ALA A 116 -1.25 -12.06 -3.33
C ALA A 116 -1.41 -13.19 -4.36
N ILE A 117 -0.32 -13.58 -5.00
CA ILE A 117 -0.25 -14.74 -5.90
C ILE A 117 0.77 -15.72 -5.31
N SER A 118 0.26 -16.88 -4.91
CA SER A 118 1.10 -18.00 -4.44
C SER A 118 1.16 -19.15 -5.45
N ASP A 119 0.21 -19.21 -6.39
CA ASP A 119 0.21 -20.20 -7.48
C ASP A 119 1.16 -19.77 -8.61
N PRO A 120 2.26 -20.51 -8.89
CA PRO A 120 3.22 -20.16 -9.93
C PRO A 120 2.66 -20.35 -11.35
N THR A 121 1.53 -21.06 -11.51
CA THR A 121 0.91 -21.27 -12.82
C THR A 121 0.22 -20.01 -13.33
N ILE A 122 -0.15 -19.08 -12.46
CA ILE A 122 -0.81 -17.83 -12.83
C ILE A 122 0.20 -16.89 -13.47
N GLN A 123 -0.08 -16.47 -14.71
CA GLN A 123 0.82 -15.62 -15.50
C GLN A 123 0.31 -14.18 -15.56
N GLN A 124 -1.01 -13.99 -15.56
CA GLN A 124 -1.64 -12.69 -15.69
C GLN A 124 -2.84 -12.59 -14.76
N VAL A 125 -3.08 -11.38 -14.27
CA VAL A 125 -4.33 -11.01 -13.61
C VAL A 125 -4.94 -9.87 -14.42
N HIS A 126 -6.25 -9.92 -14.62
CA HIS A 126 -7.00 -8.91 -15.35
C HIS A 126 -8.13 -8.37 -14.46
N VAL A 127 -8.30 -7.06 -14.44
CA VAL A 127 -9.40 -6.38 -13.73
C VAL A 127 -10.15 -5.55 -14.75
N GLY A 128 -11.44 -5.86 -14.96
CA GLY A 128 -12.24 -5.11 -15.94
C GLY A 128 -11.72 -5.23 -17.38
N GLY A 129 -10.99 -6.30 -17.69
CA GLY A 129 -10.33 -6.51 -18.98
C GLY A 129 -9.00 -5.77 -19.16
N LYS A 130 -8.49 -5.08 -18.14
CA LYS A 130 -7.13 -4.52 -18.12
C LYS A 130 -6.18 -5.47 -17.41
N GLN A 131 -4.99 -5.66 -17.98
CA GLN A 131 -3.95 -6.43 -17.32
C GLN A 131 -3.39 -5.65 -16.12
N ALA A 132 -3.43 -6.28 -14.94
CA ALA A 132 -2.89 -5.74 -13.71
C ALA A 132 -1.35 -5.76 -13.69
N ASN A 133 -0.77 -4.90 -12.86
CA ASN A 133 0.65 -4.95 -12.52
C ASN A 133 0.92 -6.17 -11.65
N ILE A 134 2.00 -6.91 -11.93
CA ILE A 134 2.50 -8.01 -11.10
C ILE A 134 3.92 -7.70 -10.69
N ILE A 135 4.19 -7.79 -9.40
CA ILE A 135 5.48 -7.48 -8.78
C ILE A 135 6.00 -8.74 -8.11
N ASP A 136 7.26 -9.06 -8.41
CA ASP A 136 7.97 -10.14 -7.76
C ASP A 136 8.34 -9.73 -6.33
N VAL A 137 7.99 -10.58 -5.38
CA VAL A 137 8.38 -10.50 -3.98
C VAL A 137 9.41 -11.62 -3.72
N ALA A 138 9.84 -11.81 -2.47
CA ALA A 138 10.75 -12.88 -2.10
C ALA A 138 10.09 -14.28 -2.19
N ASP A 139 10.93 -15.32 -2.33
CA ASP A 139 10.53 -16.74 -2.25
C ASP A 139 9.46 -17.18 -3.26
N GLY A 140 9.44 -16.55 -4.44
CA GLY A 140 8.49 -16.88 -5.50
C GLY A 140 7.07 -16.36 -5.25
N LYS A 141 6.86 -15.61 -4.16
CA LYS A 141 5.64 -14.86 -3.91
C LYS A 141 5.56 -13.69 -4.90
N ARG A 142 4.35 -13.40 -5.38
CA ARG A 142 4.10 -12.25 -6.24
C ARG A 142 2.90 -11.50 -5.71
N PHE A 143 2.84 -10.20 -5.98
CA PHE A 143 1.72 -9.35 -5.61
C PHE A 143 1.24 -8.61 -6.83
N TRP A 144 -0.07 -8.50 -6.99
CA TRP A 144 -0.66 -7.79 -8.12
C TRP A 144 -1.54 -6.64 -7.67
N TYR A 145 -1.63 -5.62 -8.52
CA TYR A 145 -2.60 -4.55 -8.32
C TYR A 145 -3.05 -3.91 -9.63
N GLU A 146 -4.26 -3.36 -9.64
CA GLU A 146 -4.80 -2.52 -10.71
C GLU A 146 -5.60 -1.37 -10.11
N ILE A 147 -5.51 -0.19 -10.74
CA ILE A 147 -6.19 1.03 -10.28
C ILE A 147 -7.37 1.34 -11.20
N SER A 148 -8.54 1.58 -10.61
CA SER A 148 -9.79 1.82 -11.32
C SER A 148 -10.53 3.04 -10.75
N SER A 149 -11.28 3.73 -11.62
CA SER A 149 -12.31 4.70 -11.21
C SER A 149 -13.64 4.04 -10.85
N GLU A 150 -13.80 2.76 -11.20
CA GLU A 150 -15.03 1.99 -10.98
C GLU A 150 -14.90 1.11 -9.72
N PRO A 151 -15.91 1.10 -8.82
CA PRO A 151 -15.86 0.41 -7.53
C PRO A 151 -15.95 -1.11 -7.60
N SER A 152 -16.43 -1.66 -8.72
CA SER A 152 -16.65 -3.08 -8.89
C SER A 152 -16.23 -3.47 -10.29
N GLN A 153 -15.37 -4.49 -10.37
CA GLN A 153 -14.83 -5.02 -11.61
C GLN A 153 -14.68 -6.54 -11.48
N GLU A 154 -14.85 -7.24 -12.60
CA GLU A 154 -14.55 -8.67 -12.66
C GLU A 154 -13.04 -8.87 -12.63
N VAL A 155 -12.57 -9.78 -11.77
CA VAL A 155 -11.17 -10.19 -11.70
C VAL A 155 -11.00 -11.56 -12.34
N LYS A 156 -10.09 -11.66 -13.30
CA LYS A 156 -9.74 -12.90 -13.99
C LYS A 156 -8.27 -13.20 -13.87
N VAL A 157 -7.92 -14.48 -13.83
CA VAL A 157 -6.54 -14.94 -13.94
C VAL A 157 -6.35 -15.76 -15.21
N THR A 158 -5.19 -15.61 -15.85
CA THR A 158 -4.77 -16.46 -16.97
C THR A 158 -3.59 -17.31 -16.51
N ARG A 159 -3.71 -18.63 -16.67
CA ARG A 159 -2.65 -19.59 -16.31
C ARG A 159 -1.71 -19.88 -17.47
N ALA A 160 -0.60 -20.54 -17.17
CA ALA A 160 0.44 -20.92 -18.12
C ALA A 160 -0.05 -21.86 -19.24
N ASP A 161 -1.12 -22.62 -19.01
CA ASP A 161 -1.77 -23.47 -20.01
C ASP A 161 -2.79 -22.70 -20.89
N GLY A 162 -2.97 -21.40 -20.63
CA GLY A 162 -3.92 -20.52 -21.30
C GLY A 162 -5.35 -20.60 -20.75
N SER A 163 -5.60 -21.39 -19.70
CA SER A 163 -6.91 -21.39 -19.04
C SER A 163 -7.19 -20.07 -18.31
N GLU A 164 -8.45 -19.67 -18.28
CA GLU A 164 -8.94 -18.49 -17.57
C GLU A 164 -9.92 -18.88 -16.47
N GLU A 165 -9.86 -18.15 -15.35
CA GLU A 165 -10.77 -18.31 -14.22
C GLU A 165 -11.19 -16.95 -13.68
N VAL A 166 -12.47 -16.78 -13.39
CA VAL A 166 -12.99 -15.62 -12.66
C VAL A 166 -12.81 -15.86 -11.18
N LEU A 167 -12.23 -14.89 -10.47
CA LEU A 167 -12.01 -14.96 -9.04
C LEU A 167 -13.13 -14.24 -8.29
N GLU A 168 -13.66 -14.87 -7.25
CA GLU A 168 -14.58 -14.22 -6.31
C GLU A 168 -13.82 -13.29 -5.37
N GLU A 169 -14.42 -12.14 -5.05
CA GLU A 169 -13.88 -11.21 -4.04
C GLU A 169 -13.99 -11.86 -2.66
N ILE A 170 -12.98 -11.67 -1.82
CA ILE A 170 -13.09 -12.10 -0.42
C ILE A 170 -13.86 -11.06 0.37
N ASP A 171 -14.95 -11.50 0.98
CA ASP A 171 -15.64 -10.75 2.02
C ASP A 171 -15.27 -11.25 3.44
N GLU A 172 -15.71 -10.50 4.44
CA GLU A 172 -15.48 -10.82 5.86
C GLU A 172 -16.16 -12.13 6.31
N GLU A 173 -17.16 -12.63 5.57
CA GLU A 173 -17.83 -13.90 5.89
C GLU A 173 -17.01 -15.09 5.39
N MET A 174 -16.42 -14.99 4.20
CA MET A 174 -15.52 -16.00 3.64
C MET A 174 -14.26 -16.23 4.49
N LEU A 175 -13.73 -15.19 5.14
CA LEU A 175 -12.59 -15.30 6.05
C LEU A 175 -12.91 -16.14 7.30
N LYS A 176 -14.13 -16.02 7.85
CA LYS A 176 -14.55 -16.76 9.05
C LYS A 176 -14.72 -18.26 8.79
N ASP A 177 -15.15 -18.63 7.59
CA ASP A 177 -15.34 -20.02 7.17
C ASP A 177 -14.01 -20.76 6.91
N TRP A 178 -12.92 -20.03 6.70
CA TRP A 178 -11.59 -20.61 6.51
C TRP A 178 -10.87 -20.88 7.83
N GLU A 179 -10.94 -19.96 8.80
CA GLU A 179 -10.38 -20.19 10.15
C GLU A 179 -11.01 -21.41 10.85
N GLY A 180 -12.23 -21.78 10.48
CA GLY A 180 -12.92 -22.97 11.01
C GLY A 180 -12.51 -24.32 10.39
N LYS A 181 -11.79 -24.34 9.26
CA LYS A 181 -11.45 -25.58 8.53
C LYS A 181 -10.07 -26.14 8.85
N ASP A 182 -9.16 -25.31 9.36
CA ASP A 182 -7.83 -25.75 9.80
C ASP A 182 -7.79 -26.16 11.29
N GLY A 183 -8.96 -26.16 11.95
CA GLY A 183 -9.15 -26.49 13.37
C GLY A 183 -9.86 -27.83 13.65
N GLU A 184 -10.16 -28.65 12.64
CA GLU A 184 -10.72 -30.02 12.79
C GLU A 184 -9.73 -31.13 12.41
#